data_AF-C9MWR3-F1
#
_entry.id   AF-C9MWR3-F1
#
_cell.length_a   1.000
_cell.length_b   1.000
_cell.length_c   1.000
_cell.angle_alpha   90.00
_cell.angle_beta   90.00
_cell.angle_gamma   90.00
#
_symmetry.space_group_name_H-M   'P 1'
#
loop_
_entity.id
_entity.type
_entity.pdbx_description
1 polymer ?
#
loop_
_entity_poly.entity_id
_entity_poly.type
_entity_poly.pdbx_seq_one_letter_code
_entity_poly.pdbx_strand_id
1 'polypeptide(L)'
;MEIIKMIFVLAAFILFFLLLNQLEKSEKLNSEFIRKILHIGSGIGGLALPFIFDKKSSVIMLGAVFLMLLISIRIVKHKITGFKKVLETKNRKTFGDIYFIISILGLWIVSSEDKVTYALPLIILMFSDAFAALIGEFYSKYKFNTGFGTKSIEGSITFFLTTYFVCINFFLLFSDINSINIVLVSLLLSILTMILEVISWNGLDNLFVPLFVYLFLRLNLYLTAQELMYKFWVIIILFIIIILNRKKTTLTRVAQTASLFFLYIVMIIGGIKWLIPPLIMYLGYYHFTPKVRGQVKDSLKGLLAIAFTTAMWLAMSIILDKNKMYLIYIFTFSLHFGIINLIRDNAGNVKRETFRMNFLMGSIGKAFAFFIINYLALSRIWDFKMLIGIVIFIFGGIFIYETSMKIFYIIEKEKELSGETKVFIASGIVFICSMMLLGIGMLF
;
A
#
# COMPACT_ATOMS: atom_id res chain seq x y z
N MET A 1 3.14 -32.78 -22.93
CA MET A 1 3.26 -33.05 -21.48
C MET A 1 2.71 -31.91 -20.63
N GLU A 2 3.13 -30.65 -20.83
CA GLU A 2 2.66 -29.50 -20.03
C GLU A 2 1.14 -29.29 -20.04
N ILE A 3 0.47 -29.43 -21.20
CA ILE A 3 -0.99 -29.31 -21.30
C ILE A 3 -1.70 -30.35 -20.43
N ILE A 4 -1.18 -31.58 -20.38
CA ILE A 4 -1.74 -32.65 -19.54
C ILE A 4 -1.60 -32.28 -18.05
N LYS A 5 -0.42 -31.76 -17.65
CA LYS A 5 -0.20 -31.24 -16.29
C LYS A 5 -1.20 -30.13 -15.95
N MET A 6 -1.46 -29.19 -16.87
CA MET A 6 -2.45 -28.12 -16.69
C MET A 6 -3.87 -28.66 -16.50
N ILE A 7 -4.29 -29.62 -17.34
CA ILE A 7 -5.61 -30.27 -17.24
C ILE A 7 -5.75 -30.96 -15.88
N PHE A 8 -4.71 -31.66 -15.43
CA PHE A 8 -4.70 -32.33 -14.13
C PHE A 8 -4.85 -31.33 -12.97
N VAL A 9 -4.09 -30.24 -12.98
CA VAL A 9 -4.19 -29.20 -11.95
C VAL A 9 -5.57 -28.53 -11.95
N LEU A 10 -6.14 -28.25 -13.12
CA LEU A 10 -7.50 -27.72 -13.25
C LEU A 10 -8.54 -28.70 -12.69
N ALA A 11 -8.46 -29.98 -13.06
CA ALA A 11 -9.37 -31.01 -12.59
C ALA A 11 -9.29 -31.18 -11.06
N ALA A 12 -8.08 -31.20 -10.50
CA ALA A 12 -7.86 -31.27 -9.06
C ALA A 12 -8.46 -30.06 -8.33
N PHE A 13 -8.25 -28.84 -8.86
CA PHE A 13 -8.84 -27.63 -8.28
C PHE A 13 -10.37 -27.63 -8.35
N ILE A 14 -10.94 -28.03 -9.49
CA ILE A 14 -12.40 -28.12 -9.66
C ILE A 14 -12.98 -29.13 -8.66
N LEU A 15 -12.36 -30.30 -8.52
CA LEU A 15 -12.78 -31.31 -7.54
C LEU A 15 -12.71 -30.76 -6.11
N PHE A 16 -11.59 -30.12 -5.75
CA PHE A 16 -11.42 -29.48 -4.45
C PHE A 16 -12.51 -28.43 -4.19
N PHE A 17 -12.78 -27.57 -5.17
CA PHE A 17 -13.82 -26.55 -5.07
C PHE A 17 -15.22 -27.16 -4.92
N LEU A 18 -15.53 -28.24 -5.65
CA LEU A 18 -16.81 -28.95 -5.55
C LEU A 18 -17.00 -29.57 -4.15
N LEU A 19 -15.95 -30.14 -3.57
CA LEU A 19 -15.98 -30.66 -2.20
C LEU A 19 -16.27 -29.55 -1.17
N LEU A 20 -15.60 -28.40 -1.30
CA LEU A 20 -15.86 -27.25 -0.43
C LEU A 20 -17.28 -26.71 -0.58
N ASN A 21 -17.82 -26.68 -1.80
CA ASN A 21 -19.20 -26.29 -2.05
C ASN A 21 -20.21 -27.27 -1.42
N GLN A 22 -19.91 -28.57 -1.38
CA GLN A 22 -20.74 -29.53 -0.65
C GLN A 22 -20.70 -29.28 0.87
N LEU A 23 -19.51 -29.00 1.41
CA LEU A 23 -19.35 -28.65 2.83
C LEU A 23 -20.08 -27.34 3.18
N GLU A 24 -20.00 -26.32 2.34
CA GLU A 24 -20.71 -25.04 2.54
C GLU A 24 -22.23 -25.25 2.51
N LYS A 25 -22.74 -26.08 1.58
CA LYS A 25 -24.16 -26.44 1.52
C LYS A 25 -24.64 -27.24 2.72
N SER A 26 -23.75 -27.98 3.38
CA SER A 26 -24.12 -28.73 4.59
C SER A 26 -24.42 -27.81 5.79
N GLU A 27 -24.02 -26.54 5.74
CA GLU A 27 -24.13 -25.53 6.81
C GLU A 27 -23.58 -25.99 8.17
N LYS A 28 -22.80 -27.08 8.22
CA LYS A 28 -22.19 -27.62 9.44
C LYS A 28 -21.00 -26.79 9.93
N LEU A 29 -20.30 -26.12 9.01
CA LEU A 29 -19.09 -25.34 9.27
C LEU A 29 -19.35 -23.86 9.01
N ASN A 30 -18.63 -23.01 9.74
CA ASN A 30 -18.69 -21.57 9.50
C ASN A 30 -18.12 -21.25 8.10
N SER A 31 -18.82 -20.40 7.35
CA SER A 31 -18.43 -19.95 6.01
C SER A 31 -17.02 -19.30 5.98
N GLU A 32 -16.61 -18.62 7.06
CA GLU A 32 -15.24 -18.10 7.20
C GLU A 32 -14.20 -19.23 7.25
N PHE A 33 -14.51 -20.32 7.95
CA PHE A 33 -13.62 -21.49 8.04
C PHE A 33 -13.47 -22.16 6.67
N ILE A 34 -14.56 -22.34 5.93
CA ILE A 34 -14.53 -22.89 4.56
C ILE A 34 -13.73 -22.00 3.61
N ARG A 35 -13.90 -20.67 3.70
CA ARG A 35 -13.10 -19.72 2.90
C ARG A 35 -11.61 -19.84 3.21
N LYS A 36 -11.22 -20.05 4.47
CA LYS A 36 -9.80 -20.25 4.84
C LYS A 36 -9.27 -21.62 4.44
N ILE A 37 -10.09 -22.67 4.36
CA ILE A 37 -9.68 -23.93 3.72
C ILE A 37 -9.41 -23.70 2.22
N LEU A 38 -10.29 -22.97 1.51
CA LEU A 38 -10.06 -22.63 0.10
C LEU A 38 -8.76 -21.85 -0.08
N HIS A 39 -8.53 -20.84 0.76
CA HIS A 39 -7.33 -20.01 0.76
C HIS A 39 -6.06 -20.83 0.97
N ILE A 40 -6.05 -21.70 2.00
CA ILE A 40 -4.92 -22.59 2.28
C ILE A 40 -4.68 -23.57 1.13
N GLY A 41 -5.73 -24.25 0.65
CA GLY A 41 -5.62 -25.21 -0.44
C GLY A 41 -5.12 -24.56 -1.75
N SER A 42 -5.60 -23.35 -2.05
CA SER A 42 -5.13 -22.57 -3.20
C SER A 42 -3.66 -22.14 -3.03
N GLY A 43 -3.24 -21.82 -1.81
CA GLY A 43 -1.84 -21.53 -1.48
C GLY A 43 -0.92 -22.73 -1.66
N ILE A 44 -1.33 -23.92 -1.22
CA ILE A 44 -0.61 -25.18 -1.47
C ILE A 44 -0.50 -25.44 -2.97
N GLY A 45 -1.59 -25.26 -3.72
CA GLY A 45 -1.58 -25.36 -5.18
C GLY A 45 -0.59 -24.40 -5.83
N GLY A 46 -0.54 -23.15 -5.37
CA GLY A 46 0.44 -22.14 -5.79
C GLY A 46 1.88 -22.56 -5.50
N LEU A 47 2.16 -23.03 -4.28
CA LEU A 47 3.49 -23.50 -3.88
C LEU A 47 3.98 -24.71 -4.68
N ALA A 48 3.08 -25.53 -5.20
CA ALA A 48 3.42 -26.67 -6.03
C ALA A 48 3.81 -26.29 -7.48
N LEU A 49 3.45 -25.09 -7.96
CA LEU A 49 3.67 -24.68 -9.35
C LEU A 49 5.13 -24.79 -9.82
N PRO A 50 6.15 -24.32 -9.06
CA PRO A 50 7.55 -24.46 -9.46
C PRO A 50 8.06 -25.89 -9.55
N PHE A 51 7.35 -26.85 -8.96
CA PHE A 51 7.71 -28.27 -8.99
C PHE A 51 6.95 -29.04 -10.08
N ILE A 52 5.82 -28.50 -10.54
CA ILE A 52 4.98 -29.13 -11.57
C ILE A 52 5.37 -28.64 -12.96
N PHE A 53 5.61 -27.33 -13.11
CA PHE A 53 5.76 -26.69 -14.41
C PHE A 53 7.20 -26.22 -14.65
N ASP A 54 7.71 -26.51 -15.84
CA ASP A 54 9.04 -26.08 -16.26
C ASP A 54 8.95 -24.74 -17.03
N LYS A 55 7.86 -24.55 -17.78
CA LYS A 55 7.66 -23.35 -18.61
C LYS A 55 6.88 -22.27 -17.90
N LYS A 56 7.43 -21.05 -17.87
CA LYS A 56 6.73 -19.86 -17.32
C LYS A 56 5.37 -19.61 -18.00
N SER A 57 5.29 -19.81 -19.31
CA SER A 57 4.06 -19.60 -20.10
C SER A 57 2.91 -20.52 -19.69
N SER A 58 3.19 -21.76 -19.27
CA SER A 58 2.16 -22.71 -18.85
C SER A 58 1.41 -22.21 -17.61
N VAL A 59 2.14 -21.71 -16.61
CA VAL A 59 1.53 -21.18 -15.37
C VAL A 59 0.77 -19.88 -15.64
N ILE A 60 1.28 -19.01 -16.53
CA ILE A 60 0.57 -17.79 -16.94
C ILE A 60 -0.76 -18.14 -17.61
N MET A 61 -0.76 -19.10 -18.55
CA MET A 61 -1.98 -19.56 -19.21
C MET A 61 -2.95 -20.20 -18.20
N LEU A 62 -2.44 -21.02 -17.29
CA LEU A 62 -3.23 -21.64 -16.22
C LEU A 62 -3.91 -20.59 -15.33
N GLY A 63 -3.15 -19.59 -14.86
CA GLY A 63 -3.69 -18.52 -14.03
C GLY A 63 -4.68 -17.63 -14.78
N ALA A 64 -4.46 -17.38 -16.08
CA ALA A 64 -5.44 -16.68 -16.92
C ALA A 64 -6.77 -17.45 -17.00
N VAL A 65 -6.73 -18.77 -17.17
CA VAL A 65 -7.91 -19.63 -17.15
C VAL A 65 -8.62 -19.57 -15.79
N PHE A 66 -7.89 -19.66 -14.67
CA PHE A 66 -8.49 -19.54 -13.34
C PHE A 66 -9.11 -18.15 -13.09
N LEU A 67 -8.46 -17.07 -13.52
CA LEU A 67 -9.00 -15.71 -13.42
C LEU A 67 -10.30 -15.59 -14.22
N MET A 68 -10.32 -16.06 -15.47
CA MET A 68 -11.54 -16.08 -16.28
C MET A 68 -12.65 -16.87 -15.59
N LEU A 69 -12.34 -18.06 -15.08
CA LEU A 69 -13.32 -18.91 -14.38
C LEU A 69 -13.91 -18.22 -13.14
N LEU A 70 -13.09 -17.59 -12.30
CA LEU A 70 -13.56 -16.86 -11.12
C LEU A 70 -14.40 -15.64 -11.49
N ILE A 71 -13.99 -14.88 -12.50
CA ILE A 71 -14.74 -13.72 -12.99
C ILE A 71 -16.09 -14.17 -13.54
N SER A 72 -16.12 -15.24 -14.35
CA SER A 72 -17.35 -15.83 -14.89
C SER A 72 -18.31 -16.27 -13.77
N ILE A 73 -17.82 -16.95 -12.74
CA ILE A 73 -18.64 -17.36 -11.59
C ILE A 73 -19.27 -16.15 -10.89
N ARG A 74 -18.54 -15.04 -10.76
CA ARG A 74 -19.03 -13.81 -10.11
C ARG A 74 -20.05 -13.04 -10.95
N ILE A 75 -19.92 -13.05 -12.28
CA ILE A 75 -20.83 -12.36 -13.20
C ILE A 75 -22.18 -13.09 -13.28
N VAL A 76 -22.19 -14.43 -13.23
CA VAL A 76 -23.41 -15.24 -13.31
C VAL A 76 -24.20 -15.15 -11.99
N LYS A 77 -24.90 -14.02 -11.80
CA LYS A 77 -25.59 -13.62 -10.56
C LYS A 77 -26.72 -14.55 -10.10
N HIS A 78 -27.36 -15.30 -11.00
CA HIS A 78 -28.69 -15.88 -10.73
C HIS A 78 -28.81 -17.41 -10.75
N LYS A 79 -27.77 -18.18 -11.09
CA LYS A 79 -27.90 -19.66 -11.20
C LYS A 79 -27.03 -20.50 -10.27
N ILE A 80 -26.06 -19.92 -9.57
CA ILE A 80 -25.05 -20.70 -8.83
C ILE A 80 -24.85 -20.17 -7.40
N THR A 81 -25.90 -20.25 -6.58
CA THR A 81 -25.91 -19.75 -5.20
C THR A 81 -24.89 -20.44 -4.28
N GLY A 82 -24.55 -21.71 -4.54
CA GLY A 82 -23.55 -22.45 -3.75
C GLY A 82 -22.12 -21.99 -3.99
N PHE A 83 -21.69 -21.87 -5.25
CA PHE A 83 -20.30 -21.55 -5.59
C PHE A 83 -19.93 -20.13 -5.14
N LYS A 84 -20.89 -19.20 -5.21
CA LYS A 84 -20.68 -17.84 -4.73
C LYS A 84 -20.52 -17.78 -3.20
N LYS A 85 -21.20 -18.63 -2.43
CA LYS A 85 -21.09 -18.67 -0.96
C LYS A 85 -19.71 -19.14 -0.49
N VAL A 86 -19.07 -20.03 -1.25
CA VAL A 86 -17.69 -20.47 -0.96
C VAL A 86 -16.68 -19.31 -1.12
N LEU A 87 -16.93 -18.40 -2.07
CA LEU A 87 -16.05 -17.25 -2.37
C LEU A 87 -16.41 -15.99 -1.56
N GLU A 88 -17.69 -15.81 -1.23
CA GLU A 88 -18.23 -14.66 -0.50
C GLU A 88 -18.98 -15.13 0.75
N THR A 89 -18.48 -14.77 1.93
CA THR A 89 -19.25 -14.86 3.17
C THR A 89 -20.53 -14.03 3.06
N LYS A 90 -21.63 -14.51 3.68
CA LYS A 90 -22.99 -13.89 3.65
C LYS A 90 -23.00 -12.36 3.89
N ASN A 91 -22.00 -11.81 4.59
CA ASN A 91 -21.93 -10.39 4.97
C ASN A 91 -20.82 -9.56 4.28
N ARG A 92 -19.98 -10.14 3.39
CA ARG A 92 -18.83 -9.39 2.82
C ARG A 92 -18.51 -9.80 1.38
N LYS A 93 -18.67 -8.86 0.45
CA LYS A 93 -18.08 -8.97 -0.90
C LYS A 93 -16.59 -8.67 -0.82
N THR A 94 -15.76 -9.63 -1.18
CA THR A 94 -14.30 -9.45 -1.25
C THR A 94 -13.80 -9.93 -2.62
N PHE A 95 -12.73 -9.31 -3.12
CA PHE A 95 -12.05 -9.74 -4.35
C PHE A 95 -10.76 -10.51 -4.03
N GLY A 96 -10.64 -11.02 -2.80
CA GLY A 96 -9.42 -11.64 -2.27
C GLY A 96 -8.90 -12.78 -3.13
N ASP A 97 -9.78 -13.64 -3.67
CA ASP A 97 -9.36 -14.78 -4.50
C ASP A 97 -8.73 -14.32 -5.83
N ILE A 98 -9.27 -13.26 -6.44
CA ILE A 98 -8.72 -12.67 -7.66
C ILE A 98 -7.35 -12.07 -7.37
N TYR A 99 -7.26 -11.28 -6.29
CA TYR A 99 -6.00 -10.70 -5.83
C TYR A 99 -4.95 -11.75 -5.51
N PHE A 100 -5.35 -12.88 -4.94
CA PHE A 100 -4.45 -13.98 -4.62
C PHE A 100 -3.86 -14.64 -5.88
N ILE A 101 -4.67 -14.88 -6.91
CA ILE A 101 -4.17 -15.41 -8.19
C ILE A 101 -3.24 -14.40 -8.86
N ILE A 102 -3.58 -13.11 -8.85
CA ILE A 102 -2.71 -12.06 -9.38
C ILE A 102 -1.36 -12.05 -8.64
N SER A 103 -1.35 -12.22 -7.32
CA SER A 103 -0.11 -12.37 -6.54
C SER A 103 0.70 -13.58 -6.96
N ILE A 104 0.08 -14.76 -7.09
CA ILE A 104 0.76 -15.99 -7.50
C ILE A 104 1.39 -15.80 -8.89
N LEU A 105 0.66 -15.22 -9.83
CA LEU A 105 1.17 -14.92 -11.17
C LEU A 105 2.28 -13.88 -11.17
N GLY A 106 2.12 -12.80 -10.39
CA GLY A 106 3.12 -11.76 -10.24
C GLY A 106 4.43 -12.32 -9.68
N LEU A 107 4.34 -13.06 -8.57
CA LEU A 107 5.49 -13.75 -7.96
C LEU A 107 6.10 -14.79 -8.90
N TRP A 108 5.28 -15.52 -9.65
CA TRP A 108 5.78 -16.49 -10.62
C TRP A 108 6.62 -15.81 -11.71
N ILE A 109 6.16 -14.67 -12.23
CA ILE A 109 6.90 -13.92 -13.26
C ILE A 109 8.25 -13.42 -12.72
N VAL A 110 8.25 -12.83 -11.52
CA VAL A 110 9.43 -12.14 -10.98
C VAL A 110 10.37 -13.01 -10.15
N SER A 111 9.90 -14.15 -9.65
CA SER A 111 10.57 -14.92 -8.58
C SER A 111 10.60 -16.42 -8.79
N SER A 112 10.04 -16.97 -9.88
CA SER A 112 9.96 -18.44 -10.08
C SER A 112 11.30 -19.18 -10.02
N GLU A 113 12.41 -18.50 -10.32
CA GLU A 113 13.76 -19.07 -10.30
C GLU A 113 14.34 -19.17 -8.88
N ASP A 114 13.92 -18.29 -7.97
CA ASP A 114 14.34 -18.32 -6.58
C ASP A 114 13.16 -18.80 -5.71
N LYS A 115 13.23 -20.08 -5.35
CA LYS A 115 12.20 -20.77 -4.56
C LYS A 115 11.97 -20.12 -3.20
N VAL A 116 12.99 -19.50 -2.58
CA VAL A 116 12.88 -18.87 -1.26
C VAL A 116 12.00 -17.62 -1.38
N THR A 117 12.32 -16.75 -2.35
CA THR A 117 11.58 -15.50 -2.57
C THR A 117 10.22 -15.71 -3.22
N TYR A 118 9.97 -16.86 -3.86
CA TYR A 118 8.64 -17.26 -4.33
C TYR A 118 7.77 -17.87 -3.23
N ALA A 119 8.31 -18.81 -2.45
CA ALA A 119 7.53 -19.61 -1.51
C ALA A 119 7.17 -18.86 -0.23
N LEU A 120 8.11 -18.13 0.38
CA LEU A 120 7.87 -17.46 1.66
C LEU A 120 6.69 -16.48 1.62
N PRO A 121 6.54 -15.59 0.61
CA PRO A 121 5.36 -14.74 0.50
C PRO A 121 4.03 -15.50 0.50
N LEU A 122 3.98 -16.64 -0.21
CA LEU A 122 2.79 -17.47 -0.29
C LEU A 122 2.53 -18.20 1.02
N ILE A 123 3.55 -18.74 1.69
CA ILE A 123 3.41 -19.41 2.99
C ILE A 123 2.92 -18.43 4.06
N ILE A 124 3.48 -17.21 4.12
CA ILE A 124 3.04 -16.16 5.05
C ILE A 124 1.57 -15.85 4.81
N LEU A 125 1.17 -15.60 3.56
CA LEU A 125 -0.21 -15.29 3.24
C LEU A 125 -1.13 -16.49 3.52
N MET A 126 -0.70 -17.71 3.22
CA MET A 126 -1.50 -18.92 3.40
C MET A 126 -1.83 -19.17 4.88
N PHE A 127 -0.83 -19.13 5.76
CA PHE A 127 -1.02 -19.43 7.17
C PHE A 127 -1.43 -18.22 7.98
N SER A 128 -0.71 -17.10 7.86
CA SER A 128 -0.88 -15.96 8.78
C SER A 128 -2.23 -15.28 8.60
N ASP A 129 -2.69 -15.08 7.35
CA ASP A 129 -4.03 -14.54 7.07
C ASP A 129 -5.14 -15.52 7.47
N ALA A 130 -4.93 -16.83 7.29
CA ALA A 130 -5.91 -17.83 7.73
C ALA A 130 -6.07 -17.83 9.25
N PHE A 131 -4.97 -17.95 10.00
CA PHE A 131 -5.02 -17.95 11.46
C PHE A 131 -5.52 -16.60 12.02
N ALA A 132 -5.06 -15.48 11.49
CA ALA A 132 -5.51 -14.16 11.93
C ALA A 132 -7.01 -13.97 11.74
N ALA A 133 -7.57 -14.42 10.61
CA ALA A 133 -9.01 -14.32 10.36
C ALA A 133 -9.82 -15.27 11.24
N LEU A 134 -9.37 -16.51 11.44
CA LEU A 134 -10.06 -17.47 12.30
C LEU A 134 -10.07 -17.00 13.76
N ILE A 135 -8.91 -16.60 14.30
CA ILE A 135 -8.82 -16.05 15.66
C ILE A 135 -9.61 -14.74 15.76
N GLY A 136 -9.54 -13.90 14.74
CA GLY A 136 -10.28 -12.65 14.68
C GLY A 136 -11.80 -12.83 14.62
N GLU A 137 -12.29 -13.89 14.01
CA GLU A 137 -13.72 -14.18 13.92
C GLU A 137 -14.24 -14.84 15.21
N PHE A 138 -13.55 -15.87 15.71
CA PHE A 138 -14.05 -16.71 16.80
C PHE A 138 -13.65 -16.26 18.21
N TYR A 139 -12.53 -15.54 18.36
CA TYR A 139 -11.93 -15.26 19.68
C TYR A 139 -11.66 -13.77 19.95
N SER A 140 -12.10 -12.86 19.06
CA SER A 140 -11.82 -11.44 19.23
C SER A 140 -12.66 -10.79 20.33
N LYS A 141 -12.00 -10.04 21.22
CA LYS A 141 -12.62 -9.17 22.23
C LYS A 141 -12.45 -7.71 21.87
N TYR A 142 -11.30 -7.33 21.30
CA TYR A 142 -10.98 -5.94 20.99
C TYR A 142 -11.02 -5.66 19.49
N LYS A 143 -12.21 -5.30 19.00
CA LYS A 143 -12.42 -4.88 17.61
C LYS A 143 -12.19 -3.37 17.43
N PHE A 144 -11.60 -2.98 16.31
CA PHE A 144 -11.44 -1.59 15.90
C PHE A 144 -11.87 -1.39 14.44
N ASN A 145 -12.36 -0.20 14.13
CA ASN A 145 -12.81 0.16 12.79
C ASN A 145 -11.64 0.73 11.98
N THR A 146 -11.46 0.20 10.78
CA THR A 146 -10.42 0.64 9.83
C THR A 146 -10.89 1.74 8.86
N GLY A 147 -12.18 2.06 8.86
CA GLY A 147 -12.85 2.89 7.87
C GLY A 147 -13.47 2.08 6.73
N PHE A 148 -12.97 0.86 6.48
CA PHE A 148 -13.45 -0.05 5.41
C PHE A 148 -14.01 -1.37 5.96
N GLY A 149 -14.00 -1.54 7.27
CA GLY A 149 -14.40 -2.76 7.95
C GLY A 149 -13.84 -2.84 9.36
N THR A 150 -14.21 -3.88 10.08
CA THR A 150 -13.74 -4.17 11.43
C THR A 150 -12.56 -5.14 11.38
N LYS A 151 -11.54 -4.88 12.20
CA LYS A 151 -10.42 -5.79 12.48
C LYS A 151 -10.29 -5.97 13.99
N SER A 152 -9.52 -6.94 14.45
CA SER A 152 -9.31 -7.23 15.86
C SER A 152 -7.84 -7.19 16.24
N ILE A 153 -7.55 -6.79 17.48
CA ILE A 153 -6.19 -6.81 18.02
C ILE A 153 -5.67 -8.25 18.08
N GLU A 154 -6.52 -9.20 18.47
CA GLU A 154 -6.19 -10.63 18.55
C GLU A 154 -5.82 -11.20 17.17
N GLY A 155 -6.53 -10.80 16.12
CA GLY A 155 -6.20 -11.17 14.74
C GLY A 155 -4.84 -10.63 14.32
N SER A 156 -4.56 -9.34 14.57
CA SER A 156 -3.26 -8.73 14.23
C SER A 156 -2.09 -9.36 15.02
N ILE A 157 -2.26 -9.64 16.32
CA ILE A 157 -1.24 -10.34 17.12
C ILE A 157 -1.01 -11.74 16.57
N THR A 158 -2.07 -12.46 16.21
CA THR A 158 -1.97 -13.79 15.60
C THR A 158 -1.21 -13.72 14.28
N PHE A 159 -1.51 -12.74 13.42
CA PHE A 159 -0.79 -12.53 12.16
C PHE A 159 0.71 -12.31 12.39
N PHE A 160 1.05 -11.45 13.36
CA PHE A 160 2.44 -11.16 13.72
C PHE A 160 3.18 -12.42 14.21
N LEU A 161 2.61 -13.13 15.19
CA LEU A 161 3.24 -14.31 15.79
C LEU A 161 3.40 -15.46 14.78
N THR A 162 2.36 -15.71 13.99
CA THR A 162 2.40 -16.75 12.94
C THR A 162 3.40 -16.39 11.85
N THR A 163 3.43 -15.14 11.38
CA THR A 163 4.44 -14.69 10.40
C THR A 163 5.85 -14.86 10.96
N TYR A 164 6.08 -14.44 12.21
CA TYR A 164 7.39 -14.54 12.84
C TYR A 164 7.85 -15.99 12.97
N PHE A 165 6.96 -16.87 13.44
CA PHE A 165 7.23 -18.30 13.55
C PHE A 165 7.50 -18.95 12.19
N VAL A 166 6.68 -18.65 11.17
CA VAL A 166 6.86 -19.12 9.80
C VAL A 166 8.21 -18.67 9.25
N CYS A 167 8.56 -17.40 9.39
CA CYS A 167 9.82 -16.86 8.86
C CYS A 167 11.03 -17.52 9.52
N ILE A 168 11.07 -17.64 10.85
CA ILE A 168 12.19 -18.27 11.56
C ILE A 168 12.40 -19.70 11.05
N ASN A 169 11.35 -20.52 11.07
CA ASN A 169 11.47 -21.92 10.66
C ASN A 169 11.81 -22.05 9.18
N PHE A 170 11.23 -21.19 8.33
CA PHE A 170 11.51 -21.20 6.91
C PHE A 170 12.99 -20.87 6.62
N PHE A 171 13.53 -19.82 7.23
CA PHE A 171 14.93 -19.46 7.01
C PHE A 171 15.91 -20.47 7.61
N LEU A 172 15.60 -21.07 8.77
CA LEU A 172 16.43 -22.14 9.35
C LEU A 172 16.53 -23.38 8.45
N LEU A 173 15.48 -23.69 7.68
CA LEU A 173 15.41 -24.88 6.83
C LEU A 173 15.84 -24.65 5.38
N PHE A 174 15.66 -23.44 4.86
CA PHE A 174 15.74 -23.16 3.41
C PHE A 174 16.67 -22.00 3.05
N SER A 175 17.46 -21.47 3.99
CA SER A 175 18.40 -20.38 3.69
C SER A 175 19.70 -20.48 4.49
N ASP A 176 20.76 -19.90 3.96
CA ASP A 176 22.11 -19.92 4.54
C ASP A 176 22.47 -18.64 5.31
N ILE A 177 21.47 -17.84 5.70
CA ILE A 177 21.73 -16.57 6.41
C ILE A 177 22.04 -16.80 7.90
N ASN A 178 22.90 -15.94 8.47
CA ASN A 178 23.31 -16.03 9.87
C ASN A 178 22.12 -15.96 10.85
N SER A 179 22.24 -16.62 12.01
CA SER A 179 21.15 -16.72 13.00
C SER A 179 20.61 -15.37 13.47
N ILE A 180 21.46 -14.35 13.64
CA ILE A 180 21.03 -13.00 13.99
C ILE A 180 20.20 -12.34 12.88
N ASN A 181 20.57 -12.58 11.62
CA ASN A 181 19.84 -12.07 10.46
C ASN A 181 18.47 -12.75 10.37
N ILE A 182 18.39 -14.06 10.64
CA ILE A 182 17.10 -14.79 10.69
C ILE A 182 16.13 -14.11 11.65
N VAL A 183 16.59 -13.81 12.87
CA VAL A 183 15.77 -13.13 13.88
C VAL A 183 15.34 -11.74 13.41
N LEU A 184 16.26 -10.91 12.93
CA LEU A 184 15.97 -9.54 12.51
C LEU A 184 15.05 -9.46 11.28
N VAL A 185 15.32 -10.25 10.25
CA VAL A 185 14.49 -10.33 9.03
C VAL A 185 13.10 -10.83 9.38
N SER A 186 12.98 -11.88 10.19
CA SER A 186 11.68 -12.43 10.61
C SER A 186 10.88 -11.41 11.40
N LEU A 187 11.53 -10.67 12.31
CA LEU A 187 10.89 -9.65 13.13
C LEU A 187 10.42 -8.46 12.30
N LEU A 188 11.26 -7.97 11.37
CA LEU A 188 10.88 -6.88 10.48
C LEU A 188 9.72 -7.29 9.57
N LEU A 189 9.79 -8.48 8.96
CA LEU A 189 8.71 -8.99 8.12
C LEU A 189 7.40 -9.09 8.89
N SER A 190 7.40 -9.71 10.08
CA SER A 190 6.17 -9.89 10.86
C SER A 190 5.53 -8.58 11.29
N ILE A 191 6.31 -7.56 11.69
CA ILE A 191 5.79 -6.23 12.02
C ILE A 191 5.15 -5.61 10.78
N LEU A 192 5.86 -5.63 9.65
CA LEU A 192 5.47 -4.91 8.44
C LEU A 192 4.28 -5.55 7.74
N THR A 193 4.23 -6.88 7.65
CA THR A 193 3.10 -7.58 7.05
C THR A 193 1.87 -7.51 7.94
N MET A 194 2.01 -7.51 9.28
CA MET A 194 0.88 -7.21 10.19
C MET A 194 0.35 -5.79 9.97
N ILE A 195 1.23 -4.79 9.87
CA ILE A 195 0.81 -3.40 9.58
C ILE A 195 0.08 -3.35 8.23
N LEU A 196 0.62 -4.04 7.22
CA LEU A 196 0.04 -4.10 5.88
C LEU A 196 -1.31 -4.80 5.85
N GLU A 197 -1.48 -5.87 6.62
CA GLU A 197 -2.77 -6.52 6.89
C GLU A 197 -3.73 -5.46 7.43
N VAL A 198 -3.38 -4.76 8.51
CA VAL A 198 -4.27 -3.79 9.18
C VAL A 198 -4.76 -2.69 8.25
N ILE A 199 -3.90 -2.17 7.37
CA ILE A 199 -4.25 -1.08 6.44
C ILE A 199 -4.93 -1.56 5.15
N SER A 200 -4.91 -2.87 4.88
CA SER A 200 -5.55 -3.45 3.68
C SER A 200 -7.05 -3.65 3.87
N TRP A 201 -7.81 -3.47 2.78
CA TRP A 201 -9.25 -3.62 2.74
C TRP A 201 -9.71 -4.49 1.57
N ASN A 202 -10.92 -5.05 1.66
CA ASN A 202 -11.57 -5.82 0.58
C ASN A 202 -10.75 -6.99 -0.02
N GLY A 203 -9.80 -7.54 0.73
CA GLY A 203 -8.92 -8.62 0.27
C GLY A 203 -7.62 -8.15 -0.40
N LEU A 204 -7.31 -6.84 -0.37
CA LEU A 204 -6.08 -6.29 -0.96
C LEU A 204 -4.80 -6.78 -0.26
N ASP A 205 -4.90 -7.27 0.96
CA ASP A 205 -3.84 -7.99 1.67
C ASP A 205 -3.35 -9.21 0.89
N ASN A 206 -4.25 -9.91 0.19
CA ASN A 206 -3.88 -11.01 -0.71
C ASN A 206 -3.02 -10.57 -1.90
N LEU A 207 -3.00 -9.27 -2.22
CA LEU A 207 -2.12 -8.68 -3.23
C LEU A 207 -0.86 -8.07 -2.61
N PHE A 208 -1.05 -7.18 -1.65
CA PHE A 208 0.04 -6.35 -1.14
C PHE A 208 0.99 -7.13 -0.23
N VAL A 209 0.50 -8.06 0.59
CA VAL A 209 1.38 -8.83 1.49
C VAL A 209 2.40 -9.64 0.69
N PRO A 210 2.02 -10.47 -0.30
CA PRO A 210 3.01 -11.26 -1.02
C PRO A 210 4.01 -10.40 -1.82
N LEU A 211 3.53 -9.36 -2.51
CA LEU A 211 4.39 -8.46 -3.27
C LEU A 211 5.37 -7.70 -2.36
N PHE A 212 4.90 -7.26 -1.19
CA PHE A 212 5.76 -6.59 -0.22
C PHE A 212 6.79 -7.55 0.37
N VAL A 213 6.42 -8.78 0.73
CA VAL A 213 7.40 -9.77 1.24
C VAL A 213 8.47 -10.03 0.18
N TYR A 214 8.09 -10.25 -1.08
CA TYR A 214 9.05 -10.40 -2.18
C TYR A 214 10.00 -9.19 -2.27
N LEU A 215 9.46 -7.97 -2.32
CA LEU A 215 10.26 -6.75 -2.38
C LEU A 215 11.20 -6.62 -1.17
N PHE A 216 10.71 -6.91 0.03
CA PHE A 216 11.48 -6.85 1.25
C PHE A 216 12.65 -7.83 1.20
N LEU A 217 12.42 -9.08 0.81
CA LEU A 217 13.48 -10.08 0.71
C LEU A 217 14.55 -9.66 -0.31
N ARG A 218 14.13 -9.22 -1.50
CA ARG A 218 15.05 -8.77 -2.56
C ARG A 218 15.96 -7.63 -2.11
N LEU A 219 15.48 -6.75 -1.23
CA LEU A 219 16.23 -5.57 -0.77
C LEU A 219 16.94 -5.76 0.56
N ASN A 220 16.61 -6.79 1.35
CA ASN A 220 17.05 -6.88 2.75
C ASN A 220 17.62 -8.24 3.18
N LEU A 221 17.36 -9.33 2.45
CA LEU A 221 17.66 -10.69 2.93
C LEU A 221 19.16 -10.90 3.22
N TYR A 222 20.03 -10.37 2.36
CA TYR A 222 21.47 -10.54 2.43
C TYR A 222 22.22 -9.33 3.01
N LEU A 223 21.51 -8.42 3.69
CA LEU A 223 22.15 -7.32 4.39
C LEU A 223 22.92 -7.82 5.62
N THR A 224 23.90 -7.05 6.05
CA THR A 224 24.64 -7.31 7.29
C THR A 224 23.73 -7.15 8.51
N ALA A 225 24.08 -7.80 9.61
CA ALA A 225 23.35 -7.66 10.87
C ALA A 225 23.26 -6.18 11.31
N GLN A 226 24.32 -5.40 11.10
CA GLN A 226 24.35 -3.98 11.42
C GLN A 226 23.34 -3.17 10.60
N GLU A 227 23.23 -3.42 9.31
CA GLU A 227 22.26 -2.74 8.44
C GLU A 227 20.82 -3.13 8.80
N LEU A 228 20.57 -4.41 9.11
CA LEU A 228 19.26 -4.87 9.57
C LEU A 228 18.89 -4.26 10.93
N MET A 229 19.83 -4.19 11.88
CA MET A 229 19.65 -3.52 13.16
C MET A 229 19.35 -2.03 12.97
N TYR A 230 20.06 -1.36 12.07
CA TYR A 230 19.77 0.03 11.73
C TYR A 230 18.33 0.20 11.23
N LYS A 231 17.88 -0.64 10.29
CA LYS A 231 16.49 -0.62 9.79
C LYS A 231 15.48 -0.92 10.90
N PHE A 232 15.79 -1.85 11.80
CA PHE A 232 14.98 -2.14 12.98
C PHE A 232 14.85 -0.93 13.92
N TRP A 233 15.95 -0.21 14.20
CA TRP A 233 15.87 1.01 15.00
C TRP A 233 15.08 2.12 14.30
N VAL A 234 15.17 2.23 12.98
CA VAL A 234 14.37 3.21 12.23
C VAL A 234 12.87 2.96 12.40
N ILE A 235 12.39 1.71 12.30
CA ILE A 235 10.95 1.45 12.50
C ILE A 235 10.51 1.74 13.94
N ILE A 236 11.36 1.46 14.94
CA ILE A 236 11.09 1.82 16.34
C ILE A 236 10.96 3.34 16.50
N ILE A 237 11.90 4.10 15.95
CA ILE A 237 11.90 5.57 16.04
C ILE A 237 10.66 6.14 15.32
N LEU A 238 10.34 5.65 14.13
CA LEU A 238 9.14 6.07 13.40
C LEU A 238 7.86 5.73 14.17
N PHE A 239 7.79 4.56 14.80
CA PHE A 239 6.67 4.17 15.65
C PHE A 239 6.51 5.12 16.84
N ILE A 240 7.60 5.43 17.55
CA ILE A 240 7.61 6.39 18.67
C ILE A 240 7.11 7.76 18.20
N ILE A 241 7.64 8.28 17.08
CA ILE A 241 7.21 9.57 16.50
C ILE A 241 5.70 9.57 16.25
N ILE A 242 5.15 8.51 15.64
CA ILE A 242 3.72 8.43 15.32
C ILE A 242 2.87 8.35 16.59
N ILE A 243 3.30 7.58 17.60
CA ILE A 243 2.59 7.47 18.87
C ILE A 243 2.59 8.79 19.64
N LEU A 244 3.72 9.50 19.71
CA LEU A 244 3.82 10.81 20.35
C LEU A 244 2.96 11.86 19.64
N ASN A 245 2.85 11.77 18.31
CA ASN A 245 2.07 12.71 17.50
C ASN A 245 0.60 12.30 17.29
N ARG A 246 0.17 11.12 17.80
CA ARG A 246 -1.15 10.53 17.52
C ARG A 246 -2.35 11.44 17.84
N LYS A 247 -2.24 12.28 18.88
CA LYS A 247 -3.29 13.23 19.30
C LYS A 247 -3.19 14.57 18.56
N LYS A 248 -2.00 14.91 18.07
CA LYS A 248 -1.71 16.18 17.40
C LYS A 248 -2.19 16.16 15.94
N THR A 249 -1.98 15.05 15.23
CA THR A 249 -2.34 14.96 13.80
C THR A 249 -3.86 15.01 13.54
N THR A 250 -4.25 15.28 12.29
CA THR A 250 -5.64 15.14 11.78
C THR A 250 -5.91 13.82 11.09
N LEU A 251 -4.91 12.96 10.95
CA LEU A 251 -5.06 11.67 10.32
C LEU A 251 -5.92 10.74 11.19
N THR A 252 -6.71 9.89 10.53
CA THR A 252 -7.34 8.74 11.18
C THR A 252 -6.28 7.76 11.72
N ARG A 253 -6.64 6.90 12.68
CA ARG A 253 -5.67 5.92 13.24
C ARG A 253 -5.09 5.01 12.15
N VAL A 254 -5.92 4.58 11.20
CA VAL A 254 -5.44 3.77 10.06
C VAL A 254 -4.54 4.57 9.13
N ALA A 255 -4.84 5.84 8.85
CA ALA A 255 -3.95 6.68 8.06
C ALA A 255 -2.61 6.94 8.79
N GLN A 256 -2.59 7.03 10.13
CA GLN A 256 -1.34 7.09 10.89
C GLN A 256 -0.53 5.79 10.75
N THR A 257 -1.17 4.63 10.88
CA THR A 257 -0.53 3.31 10.66
C THR A 257 -0.02 3.15 9.22
N ALA A 258 -0.78 3.59 8.22
CA ALA A 258 -0.34 3.58 6.83
C ALA A 258 0.79 4.57 6.56
N SER A 259 0.83 5.70 7.29
CA SER A 259 1.97 6.64 7.21
C SER A 259 3.25 5.99 7.73
N LEU A 260 3.17 5.22 8.84
CA LEU A 260 4.31 4.43 9.33
C LEU A 260 4.85 3.51 8.23
N PHE A 261 3.94 2.74 7.63
CA PHE A 261 4.29 1.79 6.58
C PHE A 261 4.90 2.48 5.36
N PHE A 262 4.29 3.56 4.89
CA PHE A 262 4.78 4.34 3.76
C PHE A 262 6.18 4.92 4.01
N LEU A 263 6.38 5.58 5.17
CA LEU A 263 7.67 6.11 5.58
C LEU A 263 8.74 5.01 5.59
N TYR A 264 8.40 3.85 6.14
CA TYR A 264 9.34 2.73 6.20
C TYR A 264 9.64 2.11 4.82
N ILE A 265 8.66 2.01 3.92
CA ILE A 265 8.91 1.58 2.54
C ILE A 265 9.85 2.53 1.82
N VAL A 266 9.62 3.84 1.95
CA VAL A 266 10.50 4.87 1.37
C VAL A 266 11.93 4.71 1.89
N MET A 267 12.08 4.43 3.19
CA MET A 267 13.37 4.14 3.81
C MET A 267 14.03 2.87 3.24
N ILE A 268 13.27 1.78 3.04
CA ILE A 268 13.81 0.53 2.50
C ILE A 268 14.34 0.72 1.07
N ILE A 269 13.59 1.42 0.22
CA ILE A 269 13.89 1.57 -1.21
C ILE A 269 14.94 2.67 -1.45
N GLY A 270 14.73 3.86 -0.87
CA GLY A 270 15.55 5.04 -1.16
C GLY A 270 16.62 5.34 -0.11
N GLY A 271 16.46 4.86 1.12
CA GLY A 271 17.29 5.21 2.26
C GLY A 271 16.89 6.51 2.95
N ILE A 272 17.70 6.94 3.93
CA ILE A 272 17.33 8.02 4.87
C ILE A 272 17.07 9.36 4.18
N LYS A 273 17.81 9.66 3.11
CA LYS A 273 17.66 10.88 2.31
C LYS A 273 16.26 11.00 1.71
N TRP A 274 15.62 9.89 1.34
CA TRP A 274 14.25 9.87 0.80
C TRP A 274 13.18 9.88 1.89
N LEU A 275 13.49 9.39 3.09
CA LEU A 275 12.59 9.41 4.24
C LEU A 275 12.30 10.83 4.75
N ILE A 276 13.27 11.74 4.64
CA ILE A 276 13.19 13.05 5.30
C ILE A 276 12.02 13.92 4.76
N PRO A 277 11.82 14.12 3.45
CA PRO A 277 10.70 14.92 2.95
C PRO A 277 9.32 14.46 3.45
N PRO A 278 8.90 13.18 3.32
CA PRO A 278 7.61 12.74 3.85
C PRO A 278 7.53 12.81 5.38
N LEU A 279 8.64 12.62 6.10
CA LEU A 279 8.67 12.77 7.55
C LEU A 279 8.45 14.23 7.99
N ILE A 280 9.11 15.18 7.33
CA ILE A 280 8.90 16.62 7.56
C ILE A 280 7.46 16.98 7.24
N MET A 281 6.90 16.45 6.15
CA MET A 281 5.50 16.66 5.82
C MET A 281 4.58 16.15 6.94
N TYR A 282 4.78 14.91 7.40
CA TYR A 282 4.00 14.28 8.48
C TYR A 282 4.03 15.11 9.78
N LEU A 283 5.21 15.58 10.19
CA LEU A 283 5.39 16.39 11.40
C LEU A 283 4.89 17.83 11.23
N GLY A 284 5.08 18.39 10.03
CA GLY A 284 4.74 19.75 9.67
C GLY A 284 3.24 19.99 9.56
N TYR A 285 2.45 18.96 9.21
CA TYR A 285 0.99 19.08 9.07
C TYR A 285 0.31 19.67 10.30
N TYR A 286 0.77 19.35 11.50
CA TYR A 286 0.14 19.89 12.71
C TYR A 286 0.45 21.37 12.90
N HIS A 287 1.71 21.76 12.72
CA HIS A 287 2.19 23.10 13.06
C HIS A 287 1.86 24.13 11.99
N PHE A 288 1.99 23.76 10.71
CA PHE A 288 1.87 24.71 9.61
C PHE A 288 0.46 24.77 9.02
N THR A 289 -0.39 23.79 9.34
CA THR A 289 -1.74 23.68 8.79
C THR A 289 -2.73 23.34 9.92
N PRO A 290 -3.06 24.32 10.79
CA PRO A 290 -3.80 24.08 12.03
C PRO A 290 -5.20 23.51 11.80
N LYS A 291 -5.69 22.77 12.80
CA LYS A 291 -7.03 22.17 12.81
C LYS A 291 -8.09 23.27 12.72
N VAL A 292 -9.01 23.13 11.79
CA VAL A 292 -10.20 23.99 11.74
C VAL A 292 -11.40 23.30 12.40
N ARG A 293 -12.25 24.07 13.10
CA ARG A 293 -13.48 23.53 13.72
C ARG A 293 -14.37 22.91 12.64
N GLY A 294 -14.82 21.67 12.88
CA GLY A 294 -15.65 20.92 11.93
C GLY A 294 -14.89 20.08 10.89
N GLN A 295 -13.55 20.15 10.84
CA GLN A 295 -12.78 19.37 9.87
C GLN A 295 -12.84 17.85 10.18
N VAL A 296 -13.34 17.08 9.21
CA VAL A 296 -13.27 15.60 9.24
C VAL A 296 -11.81 15.16 9.13
N LYS A 297 -11.43 14.13 9.90
CA LYS A 297 -10.08 13.58 9.86
C LYS A 297 -9.71 13.06 8.46
N ASP A 298 -8.47 13.32 8.07
CA ASP A 298 -7.93 12.88 6.78
C ASP A 298 -7.87 11.34 6.73
N SER A 299 -8.46 10.78 5.66
CA SER A 299 -8.66 9.35 5.52
C SER A 299 -7.46 8.64 4.90
N LEU A 300 -7.47 7.31 4.94
CA LEU A 300 -6.46 6.47 4.28
C LEU A 300 -6.39 6.76 2.77
N LYS A 301 -7.52 7.00 2.10
CA LYS A 301 -7.53 7.23 0.63
C LYS A 301 -6.77 8.49 0.25
N GLY A 302 -6.97 9.57 1.01
CA GLY A 302 -6.24 10.83 0.80
C GLY A 302 -4.74 10.64 0.95
N LEU A 303 -4.32 9.92 2.00
CA LEU A 303 -2.90 9.57 2.19
C LEU A 303 -2.35 8.73 1.04
N LEU A 304 -3.10 7.73 0.58
CA LEU A 304 -2.68 6.86 -0.53
C LEU A 304 -2.52 7.63 -1.85
N ALA A 305 -3.36 8.63 -2.11
CA ALA A 305 -3.23 9.48 -3.30
C ALA A 305 -1.91 10.26 -3.30
N ILE A 306 -1.54 10.84 -2.14
CA ILE A 306 -0.24 11.53 -1.97
C ILE A 306 0.91 10.52 -2.06
N ALA A 307 0.78 9.37 -1.39
CA ALA A 307 1.81 8.33 -1.39
C ALA A 307 2.09 7.79 -2.79
N PHE A 308 1.05 7.51 -3.59
CA PHE A 308 1.20 6.97 -4.94
C PHE A 308 1.88 7.98 -5.89
N THR A 309 1.41 9.23 -5.89
CA THR A 309 1.96 10.29 -6.75
C THR A 309 3.41 10.62 -6.42
N THR A 310 3.82 10.48 -5.16
CA THR A 310 5.19 10.75 -4.73
C THR A 310 6.10 9.52 -4.88
N ALA A 311 5.63 8.32 -4.56
CA ALA A 311 6.41 7.08 -4.64
C ALA A 311 6.84 6.72 -6.07
N MET A 312 6.08 7.12 -7.08
CA MET A 312 6.46 6.91 -8.48
C MET A 312 7.83 7.51 -8.79
N TRP A 313 8.17 8.69 -8.25
CA TRP A 313 9.47 9.34 -8.49
C TRP A 313 10.62 8.61 -7.80
N LEU A 314 10.36 8.03 -6.63
CA LEU A 314 11.31 7.14 -5.98
C LEU A 314 11.54 5.88 -6.82
N ALA A 315 10.48 5.27 -7.36
CA ALA A 315 10.61 4.10 -8.24
C ALA A 315 11.36 4.45 -9.54
N MET A 316 11.04 5.58 -10.17
CA MET A 316 11.72 6.06 -11.38
C MET A 316 13.20 6.36 -11.14
N SER A 317 13.60 6.72 -9.91
CA SER A 317 15.01 6.96 -9.57
C SER A 317 15.90 5.71 -9.64
N ILE A 318 15.29 4.52 -9.76
CA ILE A 318 15.99 3.26 -9.99
C ILE A 318 16.46 3.14 -11.45
N ILE A 319 15.70 3.72 -12.38
CA ILE A 319 15.90 3.58 -13.84
C ILE A 319 16.51 4.84 -14.45
N LEU A 320 16.08 6.01 -13.97
CA LEU A 320 16.48 7.33 -14.45
C LEU A 320 17.50 7.98 -13.52
N ASP A 321 17.97 9.17 -13.90
CA ASP A 321 18.89 9.96 -13.10
C ASP A 321 18.35 10.19 -11.68
N LYS A 322 19.00 9.56 -10.70
CA LYS A 322 18.60 9.56 -9.29
C LYS A 322 18.53 10.96 -8.70
N ASN A 323 19.41 11.85 -9.14
CA ASN A 323 19.56 13.21 -8.66
C ASN A 323 18.40 14.09 -9.14
N LYS A 324 18.08 14.04 -10.44
CA LYS A 324 16.92 14.72 -11.04
C LYS A 324 15.60 14.16 -10.47
N MET A 325 15.46 12.84 -10.35
CA MET A 325 14.25 12.24 -9.77
C MET A 325 14.04 12.65 -8.30
N TYR A 326 15.12 12.81 -7.54
CA TYR A 326 15.04 13.28 -6.16
C TYR A 326 14.58 14.73 -6.06
N LEU A 327 14.96 15.61 -6.99
CA LEU A 327 14.43 16.99 -7.04
C LEU A 327 12.93 17.01 -7.33
N ILE A 328 12.46 16.20 -8.28
CA ILE A 328 11.03 16.06 -8.60
C ILE A 328 10.27 15.51 -7.38
N TYR A 329 10.87 14.55 -6.68
CA TYR A 329 10.32 14.00 -5.44
C TYR A 329 10.11 15.08 -4.37
N ILE A 330 11.13 15.90 -4.05
CA ILE A 330 10.98 17.02 -3.10
C ILE A 330 9.92 18.01 -3.59
N PHE A 331 9.92 18.33 -4.88
CA PHE A 331 8.92 19.20 -5.50
C PHE A 331 7.48 18.68 -5.28
N THR A 332 7.23 17.39 -5.49
CA THR A 332 5.89 16.82 -5.29
C THR A 332 5.41 16.95 -3.84
N PHE A 333 6.27 16.72 -2.85
CA PHE A 333 5.91 16.94 -1.45
C PHE A 333 5.66 18.41 -1.14
N SER A 334 6.49 19.30 -1.67
CA SER A 334 6.34 20.75 -1.52
C SER A 334 4.99 21.25 -2.07
N LEU A 335 4.63 20.82 -3.28
CA LEU A 335 3.38 21.25 -3.92
C LEU A 335 2.16 20.70 -3.18
N HIS A 336 2.17 19.43 -2.75
CA HIS A 336 1.12 18.89 -1.89
C HIS A 336 1.00 19.68 -0.58
N PHE A 337 2.13 20.04 0.05
CA PHE A 337 2.14 20.79 1.30
C PHE A 337 1.47 22.16 1.15
N GLY A 338 1.74 22.87 0.04
CA GLY A 338 1.07 24.13 -0.31
C GLY A 338 -0.42 23.96 -0.58
N ILE A 339 -0.81 22.99 -1.41
CA ILE A 339 -2.21 22.77 -1.77
C ILE A 339 -3.04 22.31 -0.56
N ILE A 340 -2.49 21.48 0.32
CA ILE A 340 -3.25 21.00 1.48
C ILE A 340 -3.46 22.12 2.51
N ASN A 341 -2.54 23.09 2.59
CA ASN A 341 -2.79 24.32 3.34
C ASN A 341 -4.04 25.06 2.80
N LEU A 342 -4.22 25.13 1.46
CA LEU A 342 -5.44 25.65 0.82
C LEU A 342 -6.70 24.85 1.18
N ILE A 343 -6.64 23.52 1.05
CA ILE A 343 -7.77 22.63 1.35
C ILE A 343 -8.32 22.88 2.75
N ARG A 344 -7.43 23.04 3.74
CA ARG A 344 -7.81 23.17 5.14
C ARG A 344 -8.40 24.51 5.50
N ASP A 345 -7.85 25.61 4.99
CA ASP A 345 -8.44 26.94 5.20
C ASP A 345 -9.81 27.07 4.53
N ASN A 346 -9.95 26.51 3.32
CA ASN A 346 -11.24 26.48 2.62
C ASN A 346 -12.29 25.62 3.35
N ALA A 347 -11.88 24.62 4.15
CA ALA A 347 -12.79 23.87 5.02
C ALA A 347 -13.34 24.71 6.19
N GLY A 348 -12.63 25.78 6.57
CA GLY A 348 -12.99 26.65 7.70
C GLY A 348 -13.91 27.81 7.41
N ASN A 349 -14.04 28.19 6.13
CA ASN A 349 -14.61 29.48 5.75
C ASN A 349 -15.82 29.32 4.81
N VAL A 350 -16.91 29.98 5.18
CA VAL A 350 -18.24 29.89 4.54
C VAL A 350 -18.34 30.76 3.27
N LYS A 351 -17.52 31.82 3.13
CA LYS A 351 -17.51 32.70 1.94
C LYS A 351 -16.38 32.31 0.97
N ARG A 352 -16.63 31.31 0.11
CA ARG A 352 -15.65 30.71 -0.81
C ARG A 352 -15.49 31.42 -2.17
N GLU A 353 -16.27 32.46 -2.44
CA GLU A 353 -16.35 33.08 -3.76
C GLU A 353 -15.15 34.01 -4.07
N THR A 354 -14.57 34.68 -3.06
CA THR A 354 -13.52 35.69 -3.29
C THR A 354 -12.11 35.09 -3.31
N PHE A 355 -11.25 35.58 -4.20
CA PHE A 355 -9.85 35.11 -4.28
C PHE A 355 -9.04 35.73 -3.14
N ARG A 356 -8.60 34.89 -2.19
CA ARG A 356 -7.84 35.37 -1.02
C ARG A 356 -6.35 35.38 -1.34
N MET A 357 -5.90 36.41 -2.06
CA MET A 357 -4.51 36.50 -2.53
C MET A 357 -3.47 36.37 -1.40
N ASN A 358 -3.70 36.98 -0.25
CA ASN A 358 -2.77 36.85 0.90
C ASN A 358 -2.60 35.40 1.36
N PHE A 359 -3.67 34.61 1.31
CA PHE A 359 -3.64 33.21 1.75
C PHE A 359 -3.06 32.29 0.67
N LEU A 360 -3.35 32.57 -0.60
CA LEU A 360 -2.67 31.91 -1.72
C LEU A 360 -1.16 32.14 -1.62
N MET A 361 -0.73 33.39 -1.46
CA MET A 361 0.69 33.74 -1.31
C MET A 361 1.30 33.08 -0.07
N GLY A 362 0.57 32.99 1.04
CA GLY A 362 1.01 32.23 2.22
C GLY A 362 1.21 30.73 1.95
N SER A 363 0.33 30.12 1.14
CA SER A 363 0.44 28.70 0.75
C SER A 363 1.63 28.46 -0.17
N ILE A 364 1.85 29.38 -1.12
CA ILE A 364 3.01 29.39 -2.02
C ILE A 364 4.31 29.55 -1.20
N GLY A 365 4.35 30.50 -0.27
CA GLY A 365 5.49 30.71 0.62
C GLY A 365 5.83 29.47 1.46
N LYS A 366 4.81 28.77 1.99
CA LYS A 366 5.00 27.52 2.74
C LYS A 366 5.55 26.39 1.86
N ALA A 367 5.05 26.24 0.63
CA ALA A 367 5.59 25.27 -0.33
C ALA A 367 7.05 25.58 -0.65
N PHE A 368 7.39 26.84 -0.94
CA PHE A 368 8.77 27.24 -1.17
C PHE A 368 9.69 26.99 0.03
N ALA A 369 9.26 27.36 1.23
CA ALA A 369 10.03 27.09 2.44
C ALA A 369 10.28 25.58 2.62
N PHE A 370 9.25 24.75 2.42
CA PHE A 370 9.39 23.29 2.46
C PHE A 370 10.41 22.78 1.43
N PHE A 371 10.32 23.27 0.19
CA PHE A 371 11.24 22.89 -0.88
C PHE A 371 12.69 23.29 -0.54
N ILE A 372 12.91 24.56 -0.18
CA ILE A 372 14.24 25.12 0.09
C ILE A 372 14.91 24.39 1.27
N ILE A 373 14.17 24.14 2.36
CA ILE A 373 14.71 23.41 3.53
C ILE A 373 15.20 22.03 3.11
N ASN A 374 14.39 21.26 2.37
CA ASN A 374 14.78 19.93 1.90
C ASN A 374 15.90 19.98 0.86
N TYR A 375 15.86 20.93 -0.07
CA TYR A 375 16.83 21.09 -1.14
C TYR A 375 18.23 21.42 -0.60
N LEU A 376 18.35 22.39 0.31
CA LEU A 376 19.61 22.82 0.91
C LEU A 376 20.20 21.76 1.84
N ALA A 377 19.34 21.04 2.57
CA ALA A 377 19.78 19.99 3.49
C ALA A 377 20.25 18.72 2.77
N LEU A 378 19.61 18.34 1.64
CA LEU A 378 19.73 16.97 1.12
C LEU A 378 20.22 16.86 -0.31
N SER A 379 19.97 17.84 -1.17
CA SER A 379 20.20 17.70 -2.61
C SER A 379 21.42 18.49 -3.08
N ARG A 380 21.45 19.81 -2.82
CA ARG A 380 22.49 20.75 -3.29
C ARG A 380 22.90 20.57 -4.78
N ILE A 381 21.99 20.04 -5.61
CA ILE A 381 22.20 19.88 -7.06
C ILE A 381 21.95 21.22 -7.74
N TRP A 382 22.91 21.68 -8.54
CA TRP A 382 22.81 22.94 -9.28
C TRP A 382 22.28 22.71 -10.71
N ASP A 383 21.00 22.35 -10.81
CA ASP A 383 20.29 22.31 -12.10
C ASP A 383 19.37 23.53 -12.20
N PHE A 384 19.89 24.63 -12.76
CA PHE A 384 19.17 25.90 -12.86
C PHE A 384 17.85 25.78 -13.62
N LYS A 385 17.79 24.96 -14.67
CA LYS A 385 16.57 24.78 -15.47
C LYS A 385 15.49 24.09 -14.63
N MET A 386 15.84 23.02 -13.93
CA MET A 386 14.91 22.36 -13.02
C MET A 386 14.48 23.28 -11.87
N LEU A 387 15.39 24.05 -11.29
CA LEU A 387 15.07 24.98 -10.20
C LEU A 387 14.10 26.07 -10.64
N ILE A 388 14.30 26.65 -11.84
CA ILE A 388 13.35 27.60 -12.44
C ILE A 388 11.99 26.92 -12.68
N GLY A 389 11.98 25.71 -13.25
CA GLY A 389 10.76 24.93 -13.46
C GLY A 389 10.00 24.67 -12.16
N ILE A 390 10.71 24.33 -11.08
CA ILE A 390 10.15 24.13 -9.75
C ILE A 390 9.45 25.39 -9.24
N VAL A 391 10.09 26.57 -9.39
CA VAL A 391 9.50 27.84 -8.97
C VAL A 391 8.20 28.11 -9.74
N ILE A 392 8.24 27.95 -11.06
CA ILE A 392 7.08 28.17 -11.94
C ILE A 392 5.94 27.21 -11.57
N PHE A 393 6.23 25.92 -11.40
CA PHE A 393 5.20 24.92 -11.15
C PHE A 393 4.69 24.89 -9.70
N ILE A 394 5.45 25.35 -8.71
CA ILE A 394 4.91 25.58 -7.36
C ILE A 394 3.84 26.68 -7.43
N PHE A 395 4.17 27.81 -8.07
CA PHE A 395 3.25 28.93 -8.20
C PHE A 395 2.03 28.53 -9.03
N GLY A 396 2.27 28.00 -10.24
CA GLY A 396 1.24 27.59 -11.17
C GLY A 396 0.34 26.48 -10.62
N GLY A 397 0.91 25.44 -10.02
CA GLY A 397 0.12 24.31 -9.48
C GLY A 397 -0.82 24.72 -8.35
N ILE A 398 -0.38 25.58 -7.43
CA ILE A 398 -1.22 26.10 -6.34
C ILE A 398 -2.32 27.02 -6.90
N PHE A 399 -1.99 27.86 -7.89
CA PHE A 399 -2.96 28.74 -8.54
C PHE A 399 -4.02 27.96 -9.34
N ILE A 400 -3.58 26.94 -10.09
CA ILE A 400 -4.45 26.04 -10.84
C ILE A 400 -5.44 25.35 -9.88
N TYR A 401 -4.95 24.81 -8.76
CA TYR A 401 -5.81 24.18 -7.77
C TYR A 401 -6.89 25.13 -7.24
N GLU A 402 -6.51 26.32 -6.80
CA GLU A 402 -7.46 27.31 -6.25
C GLU A 402 -8.51 27.73 -7.30
N THR A 403 -8.07 27.93 -8.54
CA THR A 403 -8.95 28.26 -9.67
C THR A 403 -9.93 27.13 -9.98
N SER A 404 -9.45 25.87 -10.03
CA SER A 404 -10.30 24.70 -10.27
C SER A 404 -11.36 24.55 -9.17
N MET A 405 -10.99 24.73 -7.91
CA MET A 405 -11.94 24.66 -6.78
C MET A 405 -13.00 25.75 -6.87
N LYS A 406 -12.63 26.98 -7.25
CA LYS A 406 -13.58 28.09 -7.44
C LYS A 406 -14.57 27.83 -8.56
N ILE A 407 -14.09 27.40 -9.73
CA ILE A 407 -14.93 27.05 -10.88
C ILE A 407 -15.94 25.98 -10.48
N PHE A 408 -15.47 24.94 -9.77
CA PHE A 408 -16.32 23.87 -9.27
C PHE A 408 -17.44 24.42 -8.36
N TYR A 409 -17.11 25.26 -7.38
CA TYR A 409 -18.12 25.81 -6.46
C TYR A 409 -19.10 26.79 -7.11
N ILE A 410 -18.67 27.51 -8.17
CA ILE A 410 -19.57 28.36 -8.95
C ILE A 410 -20.61 27.52 -9.71
N ILE A 411 -20.18 26.38 -10.27
CA ILE A 411 -21.02 25.49 -11.07
C ILE A 411 -21.95 24.66 -10.18
N GLU A 412 -21.41 24.06 -9.12
CA GLU A 412 -22.10 23.01 -8.36
C GLU A 412 -22.79 23.49 -7.08
N LYS A 413 -22.93 24.83 -6.90
CA LYS A 413 -23.53 25.71 -5.85
C LYS A 413 -23.95 25.14 -4.47
N GLU A 414 -24.32 23.87 -4.35
CA GLU A 414 -24.81 23.21 -3.14
C GLU A 414 -24.05 21.93 -2.76
N LYS A 415 -23.20 21.36 -3.64
CA LYS A 415 -22.43 20.13 -3.32
C LYS A 415 -21.04 20.45 -2.76
N GLU A 416 -20.86 20.20 -1.47
CA GLU A 416 -19.53 20.23 -0.87
C GLU A 416 -18.73 18.98 -1.25
N LEU A 417 -17.62 19.17 -1.96
CA LEU A 417 -16.65 18.10 -2.19
C LEU A 417 -16.11 17.54 -0.87
N SER A 418 -16.09 16.22 -0.79
CA SER A 418 -15.42 15.52 0.31
C SER A 418 -13.93 15.89 0.37
N GLY A 419 -13.34 15.86 1.57
CA GLY A 419 -11.91 16.06 1.73
C GLY A 419 -11.07 15.08 0.88
N GLU A 420 -11.53 13.84 0.72
CA GLU A 420 -10.87 12.84 -0.12
C GLU A 420 -10.81 13.29 -1.58
N THR A 421 -11.93 13.80 -2.13
CA THR A 421 -12.01 14.25 -3.51
C THR A 421 -11.09 15.45 -3.76
N LYS A 422 -11.03 16.38 -2.80
CA LYS A 422 -10.11 17.54 -2.88
C LYS A 422 -8.65 17.09 -2.94
N VAL A 423 -8.26 16.12 -2.12
CA VAL A 423 -6.89 15.56 -2.13
C VAL A 423 -6.60 14.80 -3.42
N PHE A 424 -7.60 14.12 -4.00
CA PHE A 424 -7.44 13.44 -5.28
C PHE A 424 -7.19 14.43 -6.43
N ILE A 425 -7.95 15.52 -6.49
CA ILE A 425 -7.73 16.62 -7.46
C ILE A 425 -6.33 17.23 -7.27
N ALA A 426 -5.92 17.49 -6.02
CA ALA A 426 -4.59 17.97 -5.70
C ALA A 426 -3.50 17.02 -6.21
N SER A 427 -3.67 15.72 -5.98
CA SER A 427 -2.74 14.67 -6.43
C SER A 427 -2.63 14.63 -7.96
N GLY A 428 -3.75 14.80 -8.67
CA GLY A 428 -3.77 14.90 -10.14
C GLY A 428 -2.99 16.11 -10.66
N ILE A 429 -3.18 17.28 -10.06
CA ILE A 429 -2.42 18.50 -10.42
C ILE A 429 -0.93 18.31 -10.15
N VAL A 430 -0.56 17.78 -8.98
CA VAL A 430 0.84 17.52 -8.63
C VAL A 430 1.47 16.54 -9.62
N PHE A 431 0.74 15.49 -10.01
CA PHE A 431 1.21 14.53 -11.01
C PHE A 431 1.48 15.20 -12.36
N ILE A 432 0.56 16.01 -12.87
CA ILE A 432 0.74 16.74 -14.14
C ILE A 432 1.95 17.69 -14.05
N CYS A 433 2.04 18.50 -13.01
CA CYS A 433 3.15 19.43 -12.82
C CYS A 433 4.50 18.71 -12.72
N SER A 434 4.55 17.56 -12.05
CA SER A 434 5.78 16.78 -11.91
C SER A 434 6.19 16.07 -13.20
N MET A 435 5.23 15.62 -14.02
CA MET A 435 5.52 15.12 -15.38
C MET A 435 6.04 16.22 -16.31
N MET A 436 5.50 17.43 -16.24
CA MET A 436 6.03 18.58 -17.00
C MET A 436 7.44 18.94 -16.55
N LEU A 437 7.70 18.90 -15.24
CA LEU A 437 9.03 19.14 -14.68
C LEU A 437 10.04 18.05 -15.10
N LEU A 438 9.60 16.78 -15.18
CA LEU A 438 10.41 15.69 -15.75
C LEU A 438 10.82 16.02 -17.19
N GLY A 439 9.89 16.48 -18.02
CA GLY A 439 10.18 16.89 -19.40
C GLY A 439 11.27 17.95 -19.48
N ILE A 440 11.18 19.00 -18.66
CA ILE A 440 12.22 20.05 -18.58
C ILE A 440 13.58 19.45 -18.16
N GLY A 441 13.58 18.54 -17.19
CA GLY A 441 14.78 17.90 -16.68
C GLY A 441 15.39 16.85 -17.62
N MET A 442 14.61 16.27 -18.55
CA MET A 442 15.08 15.22 -19.48
C MET A 442 15.40 15.74 -20.88
N LEU A 443 14.88 16.90 -21.28
CA LEU A 443 15.03 17.39 -22.65
C LEU A 443 16.46 17.77 -23.03
N PHE A 444 17.41 17.85 -22.09
CA PHE A 444 18.84 18.07 -22.34
C PHE A 444 19.74 17.45 -21.27
#